data_AF-A0A951Z6R6-F1
#
_entry.id   AF-A0A951Z6R6-F1
#
_cell.length_a   1.000
_cell.length_b   1.000
_cell.length_c   1.000
_cell.angle_alpha   90.00
_cell.angle_beta   90.00
_cell.angle_gamma   90.00
#
_symmetry.space_group_name_H-M   'P 1'
#
loop_
_entity.id
_entity.type
_entity.pdbx_description
1 polymer ?
#
loop_
_entity_poly.entity_id
_entity_poly.type
_entity_poly.pdbx_seq_one_letter_code
_entity_poly.pdbx_strand_id
1 'polypeptide(L)' 'MEHLGKTLVGAGLVLVLAGGILWALRDVKGLPLGRLPGDFSVEREGFSFHAPIATMLLISVALTLVLNLASRFFR' A
#
# COMPACT_ATOMS: atom_id res chain seq x y z
N MET A 1 20.83 23.42 0.48
CA MET A 1 20.45 22.42 -0.56
C MET A 1 20.16 21.05 0.04
N GLU A 2 20.89 20.60 1.06
CA GLU A 2 20.68 19.28 1.69
C GLU A 2 19.28 19.11 2.32
N HIS A 3 18.78 20.11 3.03
CA HIS A 3 17.42 20.09 3.61
C HIS A 3 16.32 20.06 2.55
N LEU A 4 16.52 20.77 1.44
CA LEU A 4 15.58 20.84 0.32
C LEU A 4 15.47 19.51 -0.43
N GLY A 5 16.58 18.78 -0.58
CA GLY A 5 16.59 17.43 -1.13
C GLY A 5 15.86 16.43 -0.23
N LYS A 6 16.09 16.50 1.08
CA LYS A 6 15.41 15.64 2.08
C LYS A 6 13.90 15.85 2.09
N THR A 7 13.43 17.09 2.03
CA THR A 7 11.99 17.40 1.99
C THR A 7 11.34 16.97 0.68
N LEU A 8 12.01 17.13 -0.46
CA LEU A 8 11.49 16.65 -1.76
C LEU A 8 11.35 15.13 -1.80
N VAL A 9 12.34 14.38 -1.28
CA VAL A 9 12.27 12.91 -1.19
C VAL A 9 11.13 12.47 -0.26
N GLY A 10 10.98 13.11 0.91
CA GLY A 10 9.88 12.83 1.83
C GLY A 10 8.50 13.10 1.21
N ALA A 11 8.35 14.24 0.52
CA ALA A 11 7.09 14.60 -0.16
C ALA A 11 6.73 13.63 -1.29
N GLY A 12 7.70 13.22 -2.11
CA GLY A 12 7.49 12.23 -3.17
C GLY A 12 7.06 10.87 -2.62
N LEU A 13 7.63 10.44 -1.50
CA LEU A 13 7.26 9.19 -0.85
C LEU A 13 5.82 9.21 -0.33
N VAL A 14 5.42 10.31 0.32
CA VAL A 14 4.03 10.50 0.78
C VAL A 14 3.05 10.48 -0.40
N LEU A 15 3.40 11.12 -1.52
CA LEU A 15 2.56 11.12 -2.72
C LEU A 15 2.40 9.72 -3.34
N VAL A 16 3.47 8.93 -3.40
CA VAL A 16 3.41 7.55 -3.92
C VAL A 16 2.54 6.68 -3.01
N LEU A 17 2.67 6.80 -1.69
CA LEU A 17 1.83 6.07 -0.73
C LEU A 17 0.36 6.48 -0.86
N ALA A 18 0.07 7.78 -0.91
CA ALA A 18 -1.29 8.29 -1.06
C ALA A 18 -1.91 7.86 -2.40
N GLY A 19 -1.17 7.94 -3.49
CA GLY A 19 -1.58 7.48 -4.81
C GLY A 19 -1.83 5.97 -4.86
N GLY A 20 -0.95 5.18 -4.22
CA GLY A 20 -1.12 3.73 -4.11
C GLY A 20 -2.36 3.32 -3.32
N ILE A 21 -2.64 3.99 -2.21
CA ILE A 21 -3.86 3.77 -1.41
C ILE A 21 -5.11 4.14 -2.20
N LEU A 22 -5.12 5.31 -2.87
CA LEU A 22 -6.26 5.73 -3.69
C LEU A 22 -6.48 4.81 -4.90
N TRP A 23 -5.41 4.28 -5.49
CA TRP A 23 -5.48 3.32 -6.58
C TRP A 23 -6.04 1.98 -6.11
N ALA A 24 -5.59 1.47 -4.96
CA ALA A 24 -6.16 0.26 -4.35
C ALA A 24 -7.63 0.43 -3.94
N LEU A 25 -8.02 1.63 -3.50
CA LEU A 25 -9.41 1.95 -3.14
C LEU A 25 -10.35 2.13 -4.35
N ARG A 26 -9.84 2.30 -5.58
CA ARG A 26 -10.69 2.41 -6.78
C ARG A 26 -11.45 1.12 -7.09
N ASP A 27 -10.88 -0.03 -6.75
CA ASP A 27 -11.50 -1.33 -7.01
C ASP A 27 -12.57 -1.72 -5.98
N VAL A 28 -12.78 -0.90 -4.94
CA VAL A 28 -13.75 -1.17 -3.86
C VAL A 28 -15.19 -0.84 -4.28
N LYS A 29 -15.43 -0.14 -5.40
CA LYS A 29 -16.72 0.53 -5.65
C LYS A 29 -17.68 -0.07 -6.69
N GLY A 30 -17.45 -1.22 -7.34
CA GLY A 30 -18.47 -1.59 -8.35
C GLY A 30 -18.50 -2.90 -9.12
N LEU A 31 -17.71 -3.95 -8.87
CA LEU A 31 -17.85 -5.20 -9.64
C LEU A 31 -17.46 -6.43 -8.80
N PRO A 32 -18.05 -7.61 -9.06
CA PRO A 32 -18.18 -8.72 -8.12
C PRO A 32 -16.83 -9.11 -7.52
N LEU A 33 -16.80 -9.01 -6.19
CA LEU A 33 -15.66 -9.19 -5.30
C LEU A 33 -14.86 -10.46 -5.62
N GLY A 34 -13.53 -10.33 -5.71
CA GLY A 34 -12.63 -11.47 -5.48
C GLY A 34 -11.56 -11.82 -6.52
N ARG A 35 -11.11 -10.91 -7.41
CA ARG A 35 -10.00 -11.22 -8.35
C ARG A 35 -8.98 -10.10 -8.54
N LEU A 36 -8.42 -9.58 -7.44
CA LEU A 36 -7.02 -9.15 -7.50
C LEU A 36 -6.16 -10.42 -7.34
N PRO A 37 -5.28 -10.76 -8.30
CA PRO A 37 -4.44 -11.95 -8.19
C PRO A 37 -3.52 -11.81 -6.94
N GLY A 38 -3.92 -12.45 -5.83
CA GLY A 38 -3.22 -12.40 -4.55
C GLY A 38 -4.07 -12.09 -3.31
N ASP A 39 -5.29 -11.55 -3.46
CA ASP A 39 -6.23 -11.38 -2.35
C ASP A 39 -7.18 -12.59 -2.27
N PHE A 40 -7.20 -13.27 -1.12
CA PHE A 40 -7.94 -14.52 -0.93
C PHE A 40 -9.33 -14.21 -0.39
N SER A 41 -10.32 -14.20 -1.28
CA SER A 41 -11.74 -14.07 -0.96
C SER A 41 -12.39 -15.44 -1.12
N VAL A 42 -12.88 -16.00 0.00
CA VAL A 42 -13.70 -17.22 0.00
C VAL A 42 -15.08 -16.84 0.47
N GLU A 43 -16.05 -16.96 -0.43
CA GLU A 43 -17.46 -16.73 -0.16
C GLU A 43 -18.21 -18.06 -0.32
N ARG A 44 -18.82 -18.53 0.76
CA ARG A 44 -19.67 -19.73 0.83
C ARG A 44 -21.02 -19.34 1.43
N GLU A 45 -22.05 -20.15 1.19
CA GLU A 45 -23.38 -19.94 1.78
C GLU A 45 -23.29 -19.88 3.32
N GLY A 46 -23.41 -18.67 3.88
CA GLY A 46 -23.30 -18.39 5.32
C GLY A 46 -21.90 -18.03 5.86
N PHE A 47 -20.85 -18.00 5.02
CA PHE A 47 -19.49 -17.68 5.45
C PHE A 47 -18.72 -16.89 4.39
N SER A 48 -18.32 -15.67 4.73
CA SER A 48 -17.43 -14.83 3.92
C SER A 48 -16.12 -14.61 4.68
N PHE A 49 -14.99 -14.96 4.05
CA PHE A 49 -13.65 -14.70 4.55
C PHE A 49 -12.83 -13.98 3.49
N HIS A 50 -12.33 -12.80 3.86
CA HIS A 50 -11.49 -11.98 2.99
C HIS A 50 -10.12 -11.79 3.64
N ALA A 51 -9.08 -12.32 3.01
CA ALA A 51 -7.69 -12.15 3.42
C ALA A 51 -6.95 -11.31 2.36
N PRO A 52 -6.75 -10.01 2.61
CA PRO A 52 -6.08 -9.10 1.68
C PRO A 52 -4.56 -9.24 1.78
N ILE A 53 -4.03 -10.43 1.46
CA ILE A 53 -2.62 -10.79 1.64
C ILE A 53 -1.71 -9.94 0.75
N ALA A 54 -2.11 -9.69 -0.50
CA ALA A 54 -1.33 -8.88 -1.42
C ALA A 54 -1.25 -7.43 -0.91
N THR A 55 -2.37 -6.91 -0.40
CA THR A 55 -2.41 -5.57 0.19
C THR A 55 -1.50 -5.46 1.42
N MET A 56 -1.54 -6.43 2.34
CA MET A 56 -0.68 -6.42 3.52
C MET A 56 0.81 -6.54 3.17
N LEU A 57 1.15 -7.34 2.17
CA LEU A 57 2.52 -7.47 1.67
C LEU A 57 3.01 -6.14 1.06
N LEU A 58 2.18 -5.49 0.24
CA LEU A 58 2.51 -4.22 -0.39
C LEU A 58 2.74 -3.12 0.66
N ILE A 59 1.87 -3.04 1.67
CA ILE A 59 2.02 -2.11 2.79
C ILE A 59 3.32 -2.39 3.55
N SER A 60 3.64 -3.65 3.83
CA SER A 60 4.87 -4.04 4.55
C SER A 60 6.13 -3.63 3.80
N VAL A 61 6.20 -3.90 2.48
CA VAL A 61 7.35 -3.51 1.65
C VAL A 61 7.47 -1.99 1.56
N ALA A 62 6.37 -1.29 1.34
CA ALA A 62 6.33 0.16 1.32
C ALA A 62 6.83 0.77 2.64
N LEU A 63 6.32 0.29 3.77
CA LEU A 63 6.73 0.76 5.10
C LEU A 63 8.21 0.46 5.36
N THR A 64 8.68 -0.72 4.97
CA THR A 64 10.10 -1.12 5.08
C THR A 64 10.99 -0.17 4.28
N LEU A 65 10.62 0.14 3.04
CA LEU A 65 11.35 1.10 2.20
C LEU A 65 11.37 2.50 2.81
N VAL A 66 10.22 2.97 3.32
CA VAL A 66 10.11 4.27 3.98
C VAL A 66 11.01 4.35 5.21
N LEU A 67 10.92 3.37 6.10
CA LEU A 67 11.70 3.33 7.34
C LEU A 67 13.20 3.17 7.04
N ASN A 68 13.58 2.39 6.03
CA ASN A 68 14.97 2.24 5.63
C ASN A 68 15.53 3.55 5.07
N LEU A 69 14.80 4.22 4.18
CA LEU A 69 15.20 5.52 3.64
C LEU A 69 15.29 6.57 4.74
N ALA A 70 14.29 6.63 5.62
CA ALA A 70 14.29 7.55 6.76
C ALA A 70 15.48 7.28 7.69
N SER A 71 15.72 6.02 8.06
CA SER A 71 16.85 5.63 8.90
C SER A 71 18.20 5.98 8.26
N ARG A 72 18.32 5.86 6.94
CA ARG A 72 19.54 6.19 6.20
C ARG A 72 19.75 7.69 6.02
N PHE A 73 18.68 8.49 6.05
CA PHE A 73 18.74 9.95 6.00
C PHE A 73 18.94 10.61 7.38
N PHE A 74 18.53 9.92 8.45
CA PHE A 74 18.72 10.34 9.86
C PHE A 74 20.06 9.87 10.45
N ARG A 75 20.85 9.09 9.71
CA ARG A 75 22.21 8.69 10.04
C ARG A 75 23.20 9.59 9.29
#